data_AF-A0AAU9K9F5-F1
#
_entry.id   AF-A0AAU9K9F5-F1
#
_cell.length_a   1.000
_cell.length_b   1.000
_cell.length_c   1.000
_cell.angle_alpha   90.00
_cell.angle_beta   90.00
_cell.angle_gamma   90.00
#
_symmetry.space_group_name_H-M   'P 1'
#
loop_
_entity.id
_entity.type
_entity.pdbx_description
1 polymer ?
#
loop_
_entity_poly.entity_id
_entity_poly.type
_entity_poly.pdbx_seq_one_letter_code
_entity_poly.pdbx_strand_id
1 'polypeptide(L)'
;MKNPSLKHKLGQRKVKHFKEKKIKEEAKQIEVLEAPDRFKHLYKEMSGGEKARGNELPKPNRFSKSLTYREKAKKEKEKQIKQKAYEERKKHEKEKQKFKTAHLLSAKTKKGQPKLGNLMMHICDKLGVKK
;
A
#
# COMPACT_ATOMS: atom_id res chain seq x y z
N MET A 1 -32.04 41.83 -46.55
CA MET A 1 -32.18 40.95 -45.37
C MET A 1 -31.04 41.26 -44.38
N LYS A 2 -31.32 41.50 -43.09
CA LYS A 2 -30.29 41.86 -42.08
C LYS A 2 -29.71 40.57 -41.48
N ASN A 3 -28.42 40.30 -41.69
CA ASN A 3 -27.75 39.07 -41.24
C ASN A 3 -27.68 38.98 -39.69
N PRO A 4 -28.39 38.03 -39.03
CA PRO A 4 -28.44 37.93 -37.57
C PRO A 4 -27.09 37.54 -36.94
N SER A 5 -26.24 36.81 -37.69
CA SER A 5 -24.88 36.42 -37.28
C SER A 5 -23.94 37.61 -37.02
N LEU A 6 -24.12 38.71 -37.75
CA LEU A 6 -23.27 39.90 -37.62
C LEU A 6 -23.58 40.69 -36.34
N LYS A 7 -24.84 40.74 -35.92
CA LYS A 7 -25.24 41.38 -34.65
C LYS A 7 -24.66 40.64 -33.44
N HIS A 8 -24.66 39.31 -33.48
CA HIS A 8 -24.10 38.50 -32.39
C HIS A 8 -22.58 38.67 -32.24
N LYS A 9 -21.85 38.69 -33.36
CA LYS A 9 -20.39 38.92 -33.37
C LYS A 9 -20.02 40.33 -32.90
N LEU A 10 -20.81 41.35 -33.28
CA LEU A 10 -20.61 42.72 -32.82
C LEU A 10 -20.90 42.89 -31.33
N GLY A 11 -21.93 42.22 -30.79
CA GLY A 11 -22.25 42.21 -29.36
C GLY A 11 -21.13 41.59 -28.51
N GLN A 12 -20.59 40.43 -28.94
CA GLN A 12 -19.50 39.76 -28.24
C GLN A 12 -18.20 40.58 -28.22
N ARG A 13 -17.87 41.27 -29.32
CA ARG A 13 -16.71 42.18 -29.36
C ARG A 13 -16.82 43.35 -28.37
N LYS A 14 -18.01 43.94 -28.21
CA LYS A 14 -18.24 45.04 -27.25
C LYS A 14 -18.07 44.58 -25.79
N VAL A 15 -18.54 43.39 -25.45
CA VAL A 15 -18.41 42.84 -24.09
C VAL A 15 -16.96 42.53 -23.73
N LYS A 16 -16.16 42.01 -24.68
CA LYS A 16 -14.73 41.74 -24.44
C LYS A 16 -13.93 43.02 -24.18
N HIS A 17 -14.16 44.06 -24.98
CA HIS A 17 -13.48 45.36 -24.83
C HIS A 17 -13.79 46.05 -23.49
N PHE A 18 -15.00 45.87 -22.95
CA PHE A 18 -15.38 46.48 -21.67
C PHE A 18 -14.69 45.83 -20.47
N LYS A 19 -14.53 44.50 -20.49
CA LYS A 19 -13.79 43.77 -19.44
C LYS A 19 -12.31 44.14 -19.44
N GLU A 20 -11.69 44.28 -20.61
CA GLU A 20 -10.27 44.66 -20.71
C GLU A 20 -9.99 46.09 -20.22
N LYS A 21 -10.96 47.03 -20.35
CA LYS A 21 -10.80 48.39 -19.81
C LYS A 21 -10.83 48.43 -18.27
N LYS A 22 -11.76 47.70 -17.63
CA LYS A 22 -11.83 47.64 -16.15
C LYS A 22 -10.56 47.08 -15.52
N ILE A 23 -9.98 46.02 -16.10
CA ILE A 23 -8.73 45.42 -15.60
C ILE A 23 -7.56 46.44 -15.66
N LYS A 24 -7.53 47.28 -16.69
CA LYS A 24 -6.47 48.29 -16.86
C LYS A 24 -6.64 49.51 -15.96
N GLU A 25 -7.87 49.82 -15.52
CA GLU A 25 -8.12 50.86 -14.51
C GLU A 25 -7.77 50.36 -13.11
N GLU A 26 -8.09 49.11 -12.76
CA GLU A 26 -7.71 48.50 -11.47
C GLU A 26 -6.19 48.41 -11.30
N ALA A 27 -5.44 48.10 -12.38
CA ALA A 27 -3.98 48.04 -12.33
C ALA A 27 -3.28 49.41 -12.19
N LYS A 28 -3.97 50.52 -12.48
CA LYS A 28 -3.41 51.89 -12.33
C LYS A 28 -3.61 52.48 -10.94
N GLN A 29 -4.50 51.91 -10.11
CA GLN A 29 -4.73 52.35 -8.72
C GLN A 29 -3.83 51.66 -7.69
N ILE A 30 -2.99 50.71 -8.12
CA ILE A 30 -1.92 50.21 -7.27
C ILE A 30 -0.77 51.22 -7.35
N GLU A 31 -0.99 52.39 -6.75
CA GLU A 31 0.10 53.20 -6.22
C GLU A 31 0.93 52.27 -5.34
N VAL A 32 2.19 52.08 -5.73
CA VAL A 32 3.14 51.23 -5.02
C VAL A 32 3.32 51.87 -3.64
N LEU A 33 2.59 51.38 -2.64
CA LEU A 33 2.87 51.62 -1.23
C LEU A 33 4.31 51.14 -1.01
N GLU A 34 5.25 52.08 -0.98
CA GLU A 34 6.61 51.78 -0.57
C GLU A 34 6.56 51.16 0.81
N ALA A 35 7.10 49.94 0.94
CA ALA A 35 7.12 49.24 2.20
C ALA A 35 7.83 50.11 3.25
N PRO A 36 7.27 50.23 4.47
CA PRO A 36 7.90 51.02 5.53
C PRO A 36 9.35 50.59 5.75
N ASP A 37 10.27 51.52 6.05
CA ASP A 37 11.71 51.25 6.12
C ASP A 37 12.09 50.10 7.08
N ARG A 38 11.25 49.83 8.09
CA ARG A 38 11.39 48.67 8.99
C ARG A 38 11.40 47.32 8.24
N PHE A 39 10.74 47.24 7.08
CA PHE A 39 10.64 46.03 6.27
C PHE A 39 11.67 45.96 5.14
N LYS A 40 12.38 47.06 4.81
CA LYS A 40 13.43 47.02 3.76
C LYS A 40 14.52 45.99 4.06
N HIS A 41 14.86 45.80 5.34
CA HIS A 41 15.86 44.80 5.75
C HIS A 41 15.40 43.36 5.49
N LEU A 42 14.12 43.06 5.69
CA LEU A 42 13.51 41.75 5.38
C LEU A 42 13.54 41.44 3.87
N TYR A 43 13.32 42.45 3.02
CA TYR A 43 13.41 42.27 1.56
C TYR A 43 14.85 42.19 1.05
N LYS A 44 15.80 42.84 1.75
CA LYS A 44 17.23 42.74 1.43
C LYS A 44 17.76 41.35 1.70
N GLU A 45 17.28 40.68 2.76
CA GLU A 45 17.58 39.26 3.02
C GLU A 45 16.98 38.34 1.96
N MET A 46 15.80 38.65 1.41
CA MET A 46 15.20 37.86 0.31
C MET A 46 15.77 38.16 -1.08
N SER A 47 16.54 39.23 -1.25
CA SER A 47 17.14 39.64 -2.54
C SER A 47 18.65 39.42 -2.62
N GLY A 48 19.27 38.92 -1.55
CA GLY A 48 20.68 38.53 -1.48
C GLY A 48 20.89 37.15 -2.08
N GLY A 49 21.26 37.10 -3.36
CA GLY A 49 21.32 35.88 -4.14
C GLY A 49 22.36 34.87 -3.69
N GLU A 50 21.90 33.65 -3.44
CA GLU A 50 22.40 32.52 -4.19
C GLU A 50 21.41 32.27 -5.32
N LYS A 51 21.88 32.23 -6.57
CA LYS A 51 21.09 31.67 -7.68
C LYS A 51 20.81 30.22 -7.30
N ALA A 52 19.63 29.95 -6.75
CA ALA A 52 19.13 28.62 -6.52
C ALA A 52 19.26 27.87 -7.84
N ARG A 53 20.19 26.91 -7.90
CA ARG A 53 20.29 25.98 -9.02
C ARG A 53 18.90 25.38 -9.21
N GLY A 54 18.36 25.59 -10.40
CA GLY A 54 17.00 25.17 -10.72
C GLY A 54 16.80 23.71 -10.36
N ASN A 55 15.69 23.45 -9.66
CA ASN A 55 14.99 22.17 -9.65
C ASN A 55 15.68 20.95 -9.01
N GLU A 56 16.09 21.06 -7.75
CA GLU A 56 16.13 19.88 -6.87
C GLU A 56 15.42 20.15 -5.54
N LEU A 57 14.19 20.68 -5.61
CA LEU A 57 13.22 20.29 -4.58
C LEU A 57 13.13 18.75 -4.67
N PRO A 58 13.50 18.00 -3.62
CA PRO A 58 13.37 16.55 -3.65
C PRO A 58 11.93 16.26 -4.01
N LYS A 59 11.72 15.57 -5.14
CA LYS A 59 10.37 15.19 -5.59
C LYS A 59 9.66 14.61 -4.37
N PRO A 60 8.50 15.16 -3.96
CA PRO A 60 7.87 14.69 -2.74
C PRO A 60 7.63 13.20 -2.93
N ASN A 61 8.19 12.40 -2.02
CA ASN A 61 8.13 10.95 -2.07
C ASN A 61 6.72 10.50 -1.67
N ARG A 62 5.76 10.88 -2.50
CA ARG A 62 4.34 10.57 -2.38
C ARG A 62 4.22 9.11 -2.80
N PHE A 63 4.11 8.21 -1.82
CA PHE A 63 3.60 6.83 -1.97
C PHE A 63 4.57 5.66 -2.24
N SER A 64 5.90 5.80 -2.24
CA SER A 64 6.77 4.61 -2.37
C SER A 64 6.92 3.81 -1.06
N LYS A 65 6.99 4.48 0.09
CA LYS A 65 7.19 3.82 1.39
C LYS A 65 5.94 3.02 1.82
N SER A 66 4.74 3.59 1.75
CA SER A 66 3.51 2.94 2.26
C SER A 66 3.08 1.69 1.46
N LEU A 67 3.35 1.65 0.15
CA LEU A 67 3.10 0.45 -0.67
C LEU A 67 3.96 -0.73 -0.22
N THR A 68 5.26 -0.47 0.03
CA THR A 68 6.20 -1.53 0.46
C THR A 68 5.89 -2.10 1.85
N TYR A 69 5.45 -1.27 2.81
CA TYR A 69 5.04 -1.76 4.13
C TYR A 69 3.78 -2.63 4.05
N ARG A 70 2.80 -2.23 3.23
CA ARG A 70 1.55 -3.00 3.05
C ARG A 70 1.81 -4.33 2.36
N GLU A 71 2.69 -4.36 1.35
CA GLU A 71 3.09 -5.59 0.68
C GLU A 71 3.90 -6.52 1.57
N LYS A 72 4.82 -5.99 2.38
CA LYS A 72 5.58 -6.77 3.37
C LYS A 72 4.64 -7.41 4.41
N ALA A 73 3.70 -6.64 4.95
CA ALA A 73 2.72 -7.15 5.91
C ALA A 73 1.80 -8.23 5.30
N LYS A 74 1.41 -8.09 4.03
CA LYS A 74 0.65 -9.14 3.32
C LYS A 74 1.46 -10.43 3.18
N LYS A 75 2.72 -10.34 2.73
CA LYS A 75 3.61 -11.51 2.59
C LYS A 75 3.88 -12.20 3.93
N GLU A 76 4.01 -11.44 5.01
CA GLU A 76 4.20 -11.99 6.35
C GLU A 76 2.96 -12.74 6.85
N LYS A 77 1.76 -12.17 6.67
CA LYS A 77 0.51 -12.87 6.98
C LYS A 77 0.34 -14.14 6.16
N GLU A 78 0.66 -14.12 4.86
CA GLU A 78 0.61 -15.32 4.02
C GLU A 78 1.57 -16.41 4.50
N LYS A 79 2.78 -16.05 4.93
CA LYS A 79 3.73 -17.00 5.52
C LYS A 79 3.19 -17.62 6.80
N GLN A 80 2.63 -16.81 7.71
CA GLN A 80 2.04 -17.29 8.96
C GLN A 80 0.87 -18.25 8.69
N ILE A 81 0.00 -17.93 7.75
CA ILE A 81 -1.13 -18.80 7.35
C ILE A 81 -0.62 -20.14 6.80
N LYS A 82 0.39 -20.11 5.91
CA LYS A 82 0.99 -21.34 5.36
C LYS A 82 1.66 -22.18 6.43
N GLN A 83 2.37 -21.55 7.37
CA GLN A 83 3.04 -22.24 8.46
C GLN A 83 2.02 -22.89 9.41
N LYS A 84 0.98 -22.15 9.81
CA LYS A 84 -0.10 -22.69 10.65
C LYS A 84 -0.80 -23.87 9.98
N ALA A 85 -1.13 -23.77 8.70
CA ALA A 85 -1.74 -24.86 7.94
C ALA A 85 -0.83 -26.10 7.86
N TYR A 86 0.49 -25.91 7.73
CA TYR A 86 1.45 -27.01 7.74
C TYR A 86 1.52 -27.72 9.10
N GLU A 87 1.56 -26.95 10.19
CA GLU A 87 1.58 -27.48 11.56
C GLU A 87 0.30 -28.26 11.89
N GLU A 88 -0.87 -27.73 11.50
CA GLU A 88 -2.15 -28.42 11.65
C GLU A 88 -2.20 -29.73 10.87
N ARG A 89 -1.71 -29.75 9.62
CA ARG A 89 -1.61 -30.98 8.82
C ARG A 89 -0.72 -32.03 9.49
N LYS A 90 0.44 -31.62 9.99
CA LYS A 90 1.39 -32.51 10.68
C LYS A 90 0.79 -33.06 11.99
N LYS A 91 0.03 -32.25 12.72
CA LYS A 91 -0.67 -32.69 13.94
C LYS A 91 -1.73 -33.75 13.62
N HIS A 92 -2.56 -33.49 12.61
CA HIS A 92 -3.61 -34.41 12.19
C HIS A 92 -3.05 -35.74 11.64
N GLU A 93 -1.92 -35.71 10.93
CA GLU A 93 -1.23 -36.92 10.48
C GLU A 93 -0.74 -37.77 11.66
N LYS A 94 -0.16 -37.12 12.69
CA LYS A 94 0.25 -37.82 13.93
C LYS A 94 -0.95 -38.42 14.67
N GLU A 95 -2.07 -37.71 14.75
CA GLU A 95 -3.29 -38.24 15.37
C GLU A 95 -3.85 -39.45 14.62
N LYS A 96 -3.86 -39.39 13.28
CA LYS A 96 -4.25 -40.53 12.43
C LYS A 96 -3.34 -41.74 12.63
N GLN A 97 -2.02 -41.53 12.73
CA GLN A 97 -1.08 -42.61 13.02
C GLN A 97 -1.34 -43.23 14.39
N LYS A 98 -1.54 -42.41 15.43
CA LYS A 98 -1.90 -42.88 16.77
C LYS A 98 -3.17 -43.73 16.76
N PHE A 99 -4.22 -43.26 16.09
CA PHE A 99 -5.48 -44.01 15.97
C PHE A 99 -5.28 -45.37 15.29
N LYS A 100 -4.56 -45.41 14.16
CA LYS A 100 -4.23 -46.66 13.47
C LYS A 100 -3.47 -47.64 14.38
N THR A 101 -2.45 -47.16 15.09
CA THR A 101 -1.68 -48.01 16.01
C THR A 101 -2.51 -48.54 17.18
N ALA A 102 -3.36 -47.70 17.76
CA ALA A 102 -4.26 -48.10 18.84
C ALA A 102 -5.28 -49.15 18.36
N HIS A 103 -5.86 -48.96 17.18
CA HIS A 103 -6.76 -49.92 16.56
C HIS A 103 -6.07 -51.25 16.22
N LEU A 104 -4.81 -51.20 15.78
CA LEU A 104 -4.03 -52.41 15.52
C LEU A 104 -3.78 -53.20 16.81
N LEU A 105 -3.45 -52.52 17.91
CA LEU A 105 -3.18 -53.15 19.21
C LEU A 105 -4.45 -53.54 19.98
N SER A 106 -5.60 -52.94 19.66
CA SER A 106 -6.89 -53.33 20.27
C SER A 106 -7.38 -54.69 19.77
N ALA A 107 -6.94 -55.12 18.59
CA ALA A 107 -7.23 -56.44 18.06
C ALA A 107 -6.56 -57.53 18.90
N LYS A 108 -7.37 -58.18 19.73
CA LYS A 108 -6.95 -59.23 20.67
C LYS A 108 -7.25 -60.63 20.16
N THR A 109 -6.54 -61.60 20.71
CA THR A 109 -6.80 -63.04 20.57
C THR A 109 -7.93 -63.47 21.51
N LYS A 110 -8.41 -64.72 21.40
CA LYS A 110 -9.44 -65.28 22.29
C LYS A 110 -9.06 -65.21 23.78
N LYS A 111 -7.75 -65.17 24.10
CA LYS A 111 -7.21 -65.05 25.47
C LYS A 111 -7.03 -63.59 25.92
N GLY A 112 -7.49 -62.60 25.14
CA GLY A 112 -7.39 -61.17 25.49
C GLY A 112 -6.02 -60.51 25.24
N GLN A 113 -5.03 -61.26 24.75
CA GLN A 113 -3.70 -60.75 24.42
C GLN A 113 -3.67 -60.13 23.01
N PRO A 114 -2.90 -59.06 22.77
CA PRO A 114 -2.72 -58.48 21.43
C PRO A 114 -2.08 -59.51 20.48
N LYS A 115 -2.49 -59.50 19.21
CA LYS A 115 -1.94 -60.42 18.20
C LYS A 115 -0.44 -60.16 18.00
N LEU A 116 0.38 -61.22 18.03
CA LEU A 116 1.84 -61.12 17.87
C LEU A 116 2.25 -60.35 16.61
N GLY A 117 1.59 -60.62 15.47
CA GLY A 117 1.86 -59.91 14.21
C GLY A 117 1.61 -58.39 14.29
N ASN A 118 0.61 -57.96 15.06
CA ASN A 118 0.29 -56.56 15.29
C ASN A 118 1.32 -55.89 16.21
N LEU A 119 1.76 -56.62 17.25
CA LEU A 119 2.82 -56.17 18.15
C LEU A 119 4.15 -55.97 17.41
N MET A 120 4.54 -56.95 16.59
CA MET A 120 5.76 -56.90 15.79
C MET A 120 5.73 -55.73 14.79
N MET A 121 4.59 -55.47 14.14
CA MET A 121 4.45 -54.33 13.24
C MET A 121 4.67 -53.00 13.96
N HIS A 122 4.07 -52.80 15.13
CA HIS A 122 4.27 -51.58 15.93
C HIS A 122 5.72 -51.42 16.42
N ILE A 123 6.41 -52.53 16.70
CA ILE A 123 7.84 -52.50 17.06
C ILE A 123 8.69 -52.10 15.84
N CYS A 124 8.46 -52.70 14.66
CA CYS A 124 9.16 -52.33 13.42
C CYS A 124 8.95 -50.85 13.08
N ASP A 125 7.72 -50.35 13.19
CA ASP A 125 7.39 -48.94 12.92
C ASP A 125 8.15 -47.99 13.87
N LYS A 126 8.23 -48.32 15.17
CA LYS A 126 9.00 -47.53 16.16
C LYS A 126 10.50 -47.56 15.93
N LEU A 127 11.03 -48.70 15.52
CA LEU A 127 12.46 -48.87 15.24
C LEU A 127 12.86 -48.35 13.85
N GLY A 128 11.90 -47.90 13.03
CA GLY A 128 12.15 -47.46 11.65
C GLY A 128 12.61 -48.58 10.73
N VAL A 129 12.38 -49.84 11.11
CA VAL A 129 12.74 -51.01 10.31
C VAL A 129 11.66 -51.21 9.27
N LYS A 130 11.98 -50.91 8.01
CA LYS A 130 11.09 -51.25 6.88
C LYS A 130 11.01 -52.77 6.78
N LYS A 131 9.79 -53.29 6.76
CA LYS A 131 9.52 -54.70 6.45
C LYS A 131 9.83 -55.03 5.00
#